data_AF-A0A6A5ZI63-F1
#
_entry.id   AF-A0A6A5ZI63-F1
#
_cell.length_a   1.000
_cell.length_b   1.000
_cell.length_c   1.000
_cell.angle_alpha   90.00
_cell.angle_beta   90.00
_cell.angle_gamma   90.00
#
_symmetry.space_group_name_H-M   'P 1'
#
loop_
_entity.id
_entity.type
_entity.pdbx_description
1 polymer ?
#
loop_
_entity_poly.entity_id
_entity_poly.type
_entity_poly.pdbx_seq_one_letter_code
_entity_poly.pdbx_strand_id
1 'polypeptide(L)'
;MGFTKIWADVLDLYRLEQSFGTSPTVSDQSHLLVSGIISDTVTDVAEVALSLESGSLDRIVDCFKLIQATHSAGEPYPHSTSQNWKEAWLRTIYTEVLWDSNIPRHATGLDIENLGARVAAQYPDFFGPQSAVDSSSTRDVLEFEDVHFSYMKITINAMTCGTRLFLTSKHYLEFENKDIAPGDQIAILSNAHTPLLLRTTNTSEATRNSSQTRYRVVSDCYVHGIMDGEATPREENPSSTIEIV
;
A
#
# COMPACT_ATOMS: atom_id res chain seq x y z
N MET A 1 27.75 2.38 18.33
CA MET A 1 26.68 2.75 17.38
C MET A 1 25.39 2.67 18.16
N GLY A 2 24.94 3.79 18.73
CA GLY A 2 24.04 3.76 19.89
C GLY A 2 22.90 4.76 19.79
N PHE A 3 21.73 4.33 20.26
CA PHE A 3 20.55 5.09 20.72
C PHE A 3 19.83 6.03 19.74
N THR A 4 20.52 6.61 18.75
CA THR A 4 20.00 7.71 17.92
C THR A 4 19.42 7.26 16.59
N LYS A 5 19.89 6.14 16.02
CA LYS A 5 19.48 5.76 14.66
C LYS A 5 18.07 5.14 14.60
N ILE A 6 17.77 4.15 15.44
CA ILE A 6 16.44 3.50 15.46
C ILE A 6 15.34 4.52 15.76
N TRP A 7 15.58 5.42 16.72
CA TRP A 7 14.64 6.49 17.01
C TRP A 7 14.52 7.51 15.87
N ALA A 8 15.60 7.91 15.21
CA ALA A 8 15.51 8.78 14.04
C ALA A 8 14.70 8.13 12.90
N ASP A 9 14.89 6.83 12.68
CA ASP A 9 14.23 6.09 11.59
C ASP A 9 12.74 5.81 11.86
N VAL A 10 12.32 5.77 13.14
CA VAL A 10 10.96 5.40 13.55
C VAL A 10 10.14 6.58 14.09
N LEU A 11 10.74 7.62 14.68
CA LEU A 11 10.01 8.76 15.26
C LEU A 11 9.17 9.52 14.25
N ASP A 12 9.68 9.68 13.03
CA ASP A 12 8.95 10.37 11.95
C ASP A 12 7.65 9.63 11.59
N LEU A 13 7.53 8.35 11.95
CA LEU A 13 6.34 7.52 11.73
C LEU A 13 5.25 7.71 12.79
N TYR A 14 5.48 8.46 13.88
CA TYR A 14 4.52 8.64 14.99
C TYR A 14 4.06 10.10 15.21
N ARG A 15 2.77 10.30 15.54
CA ARG A 15 2.25 11.56 16.10
C ARG A 15 2.40 11.57 17.62
N LEU A 16 3.46 12.20 18.11
CA LEU A 16 3.62 12.41 19.55
C LEU A 16 2.55 13.34 20.16
N GLU A 17 1.87 14.15 19.33
CA GLU A 17 0.93 15.19 19.77
C GLU A 17 -0.54 14.77 19.82
N GLN A 18 -0.90 13.58 19.31
CA GLN A 18 -2.30 13.11 19.33
C GLN A 18 -2.47 12.03 20.40
N SER A 19 -3.31 12.31 21.39
CA SER A 19 -3.52 11.51 22.60
C SER A 19 -4.45 10.31 22.40
N PHE A 20 -4.18 9.45 21.40
CA PHE A 20 -4.96 8.22 21.18
C PHE A 20 -4.13 6.99 21.55
N GLY A 21 -4.19 6.61 22.84
CA GLY A 21 -3.63 5.36 23.37
C GLY A 21 -2.44 5.54 24.29
N THR A 22 -1.87 4.41 24.74
CA THR A 22 -0.64 4.40 25.55
C THR A 22 0.54 4.83 24.69
N SER A 23 1.29 5.84 25.16
CA SER A 23 2.54 6.24 24.53
C SER A 23 3.50 5.05 24.40
N PRO A 24 4.27 4.97 23.31
CA PRO A 24 5.34 4.00 23.16
C PRO A 24 6.22 3.99 24.42
N THR A 25 6.46 2.81 24.98
CA THR A 25 7.31 2.63 26.15
C THR A 25 8.64 2.06 25.71
N VAL A 26 9.72 2.78 26.01
CA VAL A 26 11.08 2.29 25.80
C VAL A 26 11.37 1.26 26.88
N SER A 27 11.54 0.00 26.51
CA SER A 27 11.87 -1.04 27.49
C SER A 27 13.37 -1.06 27.80
N ASP A 28 14.23 -0.79 26.81
CA ASP A 28 15.67 -0.54 26.95
C ASP A 28 16.23 0.26 25.75
N GLN A 29 17.56 0.37 25.62
CA GLN A 29 18.22 1.16 24.55
C GLN A 29 18.02 0.61 23.12
N SER A 30 17.38 -0.54 22.97
CA SER A 30 17.25 -1.30 21.72
C SER A 30 15.82 -1.79 21.44
N HIS A 31 14.89 -1.67 22.40
CA HIS A 31 13.56 -2.27 22.30
C HIS A 31 12.45 -1.24 22.60
N LEU A 32 11.50 -1.13 21.67
CA LEU A 32 10.31 -0.27 21.77
C LEU A 32 9.06 -1.12 21.96
N LEU A 33 8.32 -0.89 23.05
CA LEU A 33 7.02 -1.50 23.29
C LEU A 33 5.92 -0.54 22.84
N VAL A 34 5.13 -0.98 21.86
CA VAL A 34 4.02 -0.21 21.29
C VAL A 34 2.74 -1.01 21.36
N SER A 35 1.64 -0.31 21.63
CA SER A 35 0.31 -0.91 21.51
C SER A 35 -0.09 -0.94 20.05
N GLY A 36 -0.69 -2.04 19.61
CA GLY A 36 -1.17 -2.16 18.24
C GLY A 36 -1.80 -3.52 17.96
N ILE A 37 -2.14 -3.72 16.70
CA ILE A 37 -2.67 -4.99 16.19
C ILE A 37 -1.91 -5.41 14.94
N ILE A 38 -1.63 -6.71 14.83
CA ILE A 38 -1.27 -7.31 13.54
C ILE A 38 -2.58 -7.47 12.76
N SER A 39 -2.72 -6.69 11.69
CA SER A 39 -3.92 -6.68 10.87
C SER A 39 -3.89 -7.80 9.83
N ASP A 40 -2.74 -8.02 9.18
CA ASP A 40 -2.64 -8.95 8.06
C ASP A 40 -1.20 -9.45 7.84
N THR A 41 -0.99 -10.34 6.88
CA THR A 41 0.29 -10.94 6.51
C THR A 41 0.44 -10.98 5.00
N VAL A 42 1.61 -10.60 4.50
CA VAL A 42 2.01 -10.70 3.09
C VAL A 42 2.13 -12.17 2.70
N THR A 43 1.42 -12.60 1.66
CA THR A 43 1.45 -13.99 1.17
C THR A 43 2.27 -14.12 -0.10
N ASP A 44 2.11 -13.17 -1.01
CA ASP A 44 2.68 -13.24 -2.35
C ASP A 44 3.36 -11.93 -2.68
N VAL A 45 4.54 -12.03 -3.30
CA VAL A 45 5.34 -10.89 -3.74
C VAL A 45 5.77 -11.15 -5.17
N ALA A 46 5.46 -10.22 -6.06
CA ALA A 46 5.85 -10.26 -7.45
C ALA A 46 6.88 -9.17 -7.74
N GLU A 47 7.96 -9.56 -8.42
CA GLU A 47 8.90 -8.58 -8.96
C GLU A 47 8.27 -7.85 -10.14
N VAL A 48 8.25 -6.53 -10.02
CA VAL A 48 7.78 -5.64 -11.06
C VAL A 48 8.97 -5.37 -11.96
N ALA A 49 9.25 -6.31 -12.88
CA ALA A 49 10.35 -6.23 -13.83
C ALA A 49 10.01 -5.23 -14.95
N LEU A 50 9.99 -3.95 -14.62
CA LEU A 50 9.69 -2.90 -15.59
C LEU A 50 10.96 -2.30 -16.15
N SER A 51 11.09 -2.32 -17.48
CA SER A 51 12.10 -1.51 -18.16
C SER A 51 11.83 -0.03 -17.91
N LEU A 52 12.88 0.75 -17.68
CA LEU A 52 12.80 2.22 -17.67
C LEU A 52 12.35 2.79 -19.03
N GLU A 53 12.44 1.98 -20.09
CA GLU A 53 12.02 2.35 -21.44
C GLU A 53 10.51 2.14 -21.69
N SER A 54 9.81 1.39 -20.83
CA SER A 54 8.36 1.16 -20.96
C SER A 54 7.57 2.41 -20.56
N GLY A 55 6.55 2.77 -21.36
CA GLY A 55 5.66 3.88 -21.05
C GLY A 55 4.84 3.61 -19.78
N SER A 56 4.40 4.67 -19.08
CA SER A 56 3.67 4.54 -17.81
C SER A 56 2.39 3.70 -17.93
N LEU A 57 1.69 3.76 -19.07
CA LEU A 57 0.49 2.94 -19.31
C LEU A 57 0.84 1.46 -19.49
N ASP A 58 1.96 1.15 -20.14
CA ASP A 58 2.45 -0.23 -20.30
C ASP A 58 2.75 -0.84 -18.93
N ARG A 59 3.32 -0.03 -18.02
CA ARG A 59 3.58 -0.43 -16.63
C ARG A 59 2.31 -0.77 -15.86
N ILE A 60 1.25 0.05 -16.00
CA ILE A 60 -0.06 -0.25 -15.40
C ILE A 60 -0.56 -1.60 -15.89
N VAL A 61 -0.45 -1.83 -17.20
CA VAL A 61 -0.93 -3.06 -17.82
C VAL A 61 -0.15 -4.28 -17.35
N ASP A 62 1.18 -4.20 -17.38
CA ASP A 62 2.04 -5.32 -17.05
C ASP A 62 1.95 -5.70 -15.57
N CYS A 63 1.86 -4.74 -14.67
CA CYS A 63 1.67 -5.06 -13.26
C CYS A 63 0.27 -5.64 -12.98
N PHE A 64 -0.78 -5.18 -13.66
CA PHE A 64 -2.11 -5.77 -13.48
C PHE A 64 -2.18 -7.22 -13.94
N LYS A 65 -1.47 -7.57 -15.03
CA LYS A 65 -1.40 -8.96 -15.52
C LYS A 65 -0.92 -9.93 -14.45
N LEU A 66 -0.10 -9.47 -13.49
CA LEU A 66 0.34 -10.27 -12.34
C LEU A 66 -0.82 -10.69 -11.43
N ILE A 67 -1.88 -9.87 -11.38
CA ILE A 67 -3.08 -10.07 -10.55
C ILE A 67 -4.21 -10.73 -11.35
N GLN A 68 -4.27 -10.49 -12.66
CA GLN A 68 -5.30 -11.06 -13.54
C GLN A 68 -5.32 -12.59 -13.57
N ALA A 69 -4.21 -13.24 -13.17
CA ALA A 69 -4.17 -14.69 -13.02
C ALA A 69 -5.09 -15.21 -11.90
N THR A 70 -5.37 -14.38 -10.89
CA THR A 70 -6.17 -14.77 -9.71
C THR A 70 -7.50 -14.02 -9.60
N HIS A 71 -7.60 -12.81 -10.15
CA HIS A 71 -8.79 -11.96 -10.01
C HIS A 71 -9.21 -11.34 -11.34
N SER A 72 -10.53 -11.29 -11.59
CA SER A 72 -11.03 -10.61 -12.78
C SER A 72 -11.28 -9.13 -12.53
N ALA A 73 -11.06 -8.28 -13.54
CA ALA A 73 -11.17 -6.82 -13.39
C ALA A 73 -12.51 -6.33 -12.81
N GLY A 74 -13.62 -6.98 -13.19
CA GLY A 74 -14.97 -6.62 -12.73
C GLY A 74 -15.43 -7.32 -11.46
N GLU A 75 -14.63 -8.22 -10.89
CA GLU A 75 -14.95 -8.90 -9.64
C GLU A 75 -14.94 -7.89 -8.47
N PRO A 76 -15.88 -8.00 -7.51
CA PRO A 76 -15.88 -7.16 -6.32
C PRO A 76 -14.55 -7.23 -5.58
N TYR A 77 -14.03 -6.07 -5.16
CA TYR A 77 -12.85 -6.02 -4.32
C TYR A 77 -13.23 -6.35 -2.87
N PRO A 78 -12.59 -7.33 -2.20
CA PRO A 78 -13.07 -7.88 -0.92
C PRO A 78 -13.31 -6.86 0.20
N HIS A 79 -12.60 -5.73 0.17
CA HIS A 79 -12.63 -4.72 1.24
C HIS A 79 -13.50 -3.51 0.91
N SER A 80 -14.05 -3.46 -0.30
CA SER A 80 -14.90 -2.35 -0.71
C SER A 80 -16.30 -2.82 -1.08
N THR A 81 -17.31 -2.06 -0.67
CA THR A 81 -18.70 -2.33 -1.06
C THR A 81 -19.05 -1.73 -2.43
N SER A 82 -18.21 -0.85 -2.97
CA SER A 82 -18.46 -0.12 -4.20
C SER A 82 -17.40 -0.35 -5.28
N GLN A 83 -16.22 -0.86 -4.92
CA GLN A 83 -15.10 -1.01 -5.84
C GLN A 83 -14.92 -2.45 -6.33
N ASN A 84 -14.45 -2.59 -7.55
CA ASN A 84 -13.98 -3.83 -8.15
C ASN A 84 -12.44 -3.89 -8.18
N TRP A 85 -11.87 -5.03 -8.57
CA TRP A 85 -10.42 -5.20 -8.68
C TRP A 85 -9.73 -4.24 -9.64
N LYS A 86 -10.40 -3.81 -10.73
CA LYS A 86 -9.87 -2.76 -11.61
C LYS A 86 -9.70 -1.45 -10.85
N GLU A 87 -10.73 -1.02 -10.12
CA GLU A 87 -10.68 0.23 -9.36
C GLU A 87 -9.66 0.16 -8.24
N ALA A 88 -9.64 -0.93 -7.47
CA ALA A 88 -8.64 -1.13 -6.42
C ALA A 88 -7.22 -1.11 -6.99
N TRP A 89 -6.98 -1.79 -8.11
CA TRP A 89 -5.69 -1.76 -8.79
C TRP A 89 -5.26 -0.35 -9.22
N LEU A 90 -6.17 0.35 -9.89
CA LEU A 90 -5.91 1.71 -10.34
C LEU A 90 -5.63 2.62 -9.15
N ARG A 91 -6.32 2.44 -8.01
CA ARG A 91 -6.08 3.13 -6.72
C ARG A 91 -4.69 2.86 -6.16
N THR A 92 -4.30 1.60 -6.11
CA THR A 92 -2.99 1.16 -5.64
C THR A 92 -1.83 1.73 -6.47
N ILE A 93 -1.92 1.74 -7.80
CA ILE A 93 -0.76 2.12 -8.64
C ILE A 93 -0.39 3.61 -8.57
N TYR A 94 -1.27 4.48 -8.07
CA TYR A 94 -0.90 5.86 -7.71
C TYR A 94 -0.92 6.12 -6.19
N THR A 95 -0.97 5.08 -5.36
CA THR A 95 -0.90 5.13 -3.88
C THR A 95 -1.93 6.05 -3.24
N GLU A 96 -3.10 6.19 -3.86
CA GLU A 96 -4.11 7.12 -3.37
C GLU A 96 -3.60 8.58 -3.21
N VAL A 97 -2.52 9.00 -3.89
CA VAL A 97 -1.97 10.36 -3.82
C VAL A 97 -1.59 10.90 -5.21
N LEU A 98 -2.16 12.05 -5.56
CA LEU A 98 -1.84 12.81 -6.76
C LEU A 98 -1.17 14.13 -6.39
N TRP A 99 -0.08 14.43 -7.11
CA TRP A 99 0.59 15.72 -7.06
C TRP A 99 -0.05 16.65 -8.09
N ASP A 100 -1.14 17.30 -7.73
CA ASP A 100 -1.75 18.35 -8.56
C ASP A 100 -1.29 19.72 -8.05
N SER A 101 -0.69 20.54 -8.91
CA SER A 101 -0.43 21.95 -8.62
C SER A 101 0.29 22.21 -7.28
N ASN A 102 1.19 21.30 -6.88
CA ASN A 102 1.95 21.28 -5.61
C ASN A 102 1.17 20.93 -4.33
N ILE A 103 -0.06 20.44 -4.41
CA ILE A 103 -0.81 19.97 -3.24
C ILE A 103 -1.06 18.47 -3.39
N PRO A 104 -0.48 17.61 -2.53
CA PRO A 104 -0.84 16.20 -2.51
C PRO A 104 -2.32 16.06 -2.13
N ARG A 105 -3.09 15.37 -2.97
CA ARG A 105 -4.51 15.06 -2.71
C ARG A 105 -4.79 13.59 -2.98
N HIS A 106 -5.82 13.06 -2.31
CA HIS A 106 -6.34 11.74 -2.67
C HIS A 106 -6.92 11.74 -4.09
N ALA A 107 -6.82 10.62 -4.80
CA ALA A 107 -7.50 10.56 -6.08
C ALA A 107 -8.97 10.22 -5.91
N THR A 108 -9.74 10.96 -6.68
CA THR A 108 -11.18 10.89 -6.78
C THR A 108 -11.57 9.74 -7.69
N GLY A 109 -12.82 9.31 -7.61
CA GLY A 109 -13.37 8.35 -8.58
C GLY A 109 -13.20 8.82 -10.04
N LEU A 110 -13.29 10.12 -10.29
CA LEU A 110 -13.09 10.70 -11.63
C LEU A 110 -11.66 10.49 -12.15
N ASP A 111 -10.64 10.61 -11.28
CA ASP A 111 -9.25 10.35 -11.68
C ASP A 111 -9.07 8.87 -12.09
N ILE A 112 -9.72 7.94 -11.34
CA ILE A 112 -9.72 6.50 -11.64
C ILE A 112 -10.41 6.20 -12.96
N GLU A 113 -11.58 6.80 -13.18
CA GLU A 113 -12.35 6.64 -14.40
C GLU A 113 -11.57 7.15 -15.62
N ASN A 114 -10.96 8.34 -15.50
CA ASN A 114 -10.15 8.93 -16.56
C ASN A 114 -8.91 8.07 -16.88
N LEU A 115 -8.21 7.58 -15.85
CA LEU A 115 -7.07 6.69 -16.06
C LEU A 115 -7.51 5.38 -16.70
N GLY A 116 -8.57 4.78 -16.19
CA GLY A 116 -9.16 3.55 -16.72
C GLY A 116 -9.58 3.70 -18.19
N ALA A 117 -10.17 4.85 -18.55
CA ALA A 117 -10.55 5.17 -19.92
C ALA A 117 -9.33 5.31 -20.84
N ARG A 118 -8.24 5.95 -20.39
CA ARG A 118 -6.99 6.06 -21.15
C ARG A 118 -6.30 4.71 -21.34
N VAL A 119 -6.28 3.87 -20.30
CA VAL A 119 -5.78 2.48 -20.40
C VAL A 119 -6.64 1.70 -21.39
N ALA A 120 -7.97 1.77 -21.30
CA ALA A 120 -8.87 1.06 -22.22
C ALA A 120 -8.76 1.56 -23.66
N ALA A 121 -8.53 2.85 -23.88
CA ALA A 121 -8.35 3.41 -25.22
C ALA A 121 -7.09 2.86 -25.90
N GLN A 122 -5.99 2.69 -25.16
CA GLN A 122 -4.76 2.10 -25.68
C GLN A 122 -4.80 0.56 -25.68
N TYR A 123 -5.54 -0.04 -24.76
CA TYR A 123 -5.64 -1.48 -24.52
C TYR A 123 -7.11 -1.94 -24.40
N PRO A 124 -7.87 -2.01 -25.51
CA PRO A 124 -9.33 -2.20 -25.50
C PRO A 124 -9.81 -3.48 -24.80
N ASP A 125 -9.03 -4.55 -24.88
CA ASP A 125 -9.40 -5.85 -24.32
C ASP A 125 -8.96 -6.03 -22.86
N PHE A 126 -8.20 -5.09 -22.30
CA PHE A 126 -7.47 -5.29 -21.05
C PHE A 126 -8.37 -5.45 -19.82
N PHE A 127 -9.44 -4.65 -19.72
CA PHE A 127 -10.43 -4.77 -18.66
C PHE A 127 -11.66 -5.60 -19.07
N GLY A 128 -11.59 -6.31 -20.20
CA GLY A 128 -12.66 -7.16 -20.74
C GLY A 128 -13.80 -6.43 -21.47
N PRO A 129 -14.76 -7.19 -22.06
CA PRO A 129 -15.72 -6.69 -23.05
C PRO A 129 -16.70 -5.63 -22.54
N GLN A 130 -16.93 -5.59 -21.22
CA GLN A 130 -17.84 -4.63 -20.58
C GLN A 130 -17.20 -3.25 -20.33
N SER A 131 -15.88 -3.13 -20.54
CA SER A 131 -15.17 -1.86 -20.35
C SER A 131 -15.20 -0.95 -21.58
N ALA A 132 -16.09 -1.23 -22.55
CA ALA A 132 -16.36 -0.36 -23.68
C ALA A 132 -16.95 0.96 -23.16
N VAL A 133 -16.07 1.89 -22.81
CA VAL A 133 -16.42 3.26 -22.47
C VAL A 133 -17.15 3.84 -23.68
N ASP A 134 -18.25 4.56 -23.43
CA ASP A 134 -19.00 5.26 -24.46
C ASP A 134 -18.02 6.11 -25.27
N SER A 135 -17.82 5.71 -26.54
CA SER A 135 -16.80 6.26 -27.45
C SER A 135 -16.93 7.78 -27.67
N SER A 136 -18.08 8.37 -27.31
CA SER A 136 -18.36 9.79 -27.42
C SER A 136 -17.72 10.63 -26.32
N SER A 137 -17.65 10.14 -25.07
CA SER A 137 -17.02 10.85 -23.94
C SER A 137 -15.51 10.63 -23.85
N THR A 138 -15.01 9.53 -24.41
CA THR A 138 -13.57 9.20 -24.44
C THR A 138 -12.79 10.10 -25.39
N ARG A 139 -13.41 10.57 -26.48
CA ARG A 139 -12.75 11.45 -27.46
C ARG A 139 -12.30 12.78 -26.84
N ASP A 140 -13.15 13.42 -26.06
CA ASP A 140 -12.82 14.68 -25.38
C ASP A 140 -11.76 14.51 -24.28
N VAL A 141 -11.71 13.33 -23.62
CA VAL A 141 -10.70 13.00 -22.59
C VAL A 141 -9.34 12.68 -23.21
N LEU A 142 -9.31 12.11 -24.41
CA LEU A 142 -8.08 11.64 -25.07
C LEU A 142 -7.34 12.72 -25.87
N GLU A 143 -8.03 13.78 -26.30
CA GLU A 143 -7.46 14.76 -27.25
C GLU A 143 -6.42 15.71 -26.65
N PHE A 144 -6.27 15.77 -25.32
CA PHE A 144 -5.16 16.49 -24.69
C PHE A 144 -4.48 15.67 -23.60
N GLU A 145 -3.15 15.58 -23.66
CA GLU A 145 -2.35 15.39 -22.45
C GLU A 145 -2.58 16.62 -21.58
N ASP A 146 -3.48 16.49 -20.62
CA ASP A 146 -3.60 17.51 -19.58
C ASP A 146 -2.41 17.39 -18.62
N VAL A 147 -2.10 18.51 -17.97
CA VAL A 147 -1.06 18.59 -16.95
C VAL A 147 -1.31 17.55 -15.86
N HIS A 148 -2.58 17.26 -15.57
CA HIS A 148 -3.00 16.27 -14.60
C HIS A 148 -2.50 14.86 -14.93
N PHE A 149 -2.77 14.35 -16.14
CA PHE A 149 -2.32 13.03 -16.60
C PHE A 149 -0.80 12.95 -16.69
N SER A 150 -0.13 14.05 -17.00
CA SER A 150 1.34 14.11 -16.95
C SER A 150 1.88 13.86 -15.54
N TYR A 151 1.26 14.45 -14.51
CA TYR A 151 1.61 14.16 -13.12
C TYR A 151 1.28 12.72 -12.72
N MET A 152 0.15 12.18 -13.18
CA MET A 152 -0.19 10.77 -12.94
C MET A 152 0.89 9.83 -13.47
N LYS A 153 1.37 10.05 -14.70
CA LYS A 153 2.46 9.26 -15.30
C LYS A 153 3.73 9.34 -14.46
N ILE A 154 4.08 10.52 -13.94
CA ILE A 154 5.25 10.71 -13.06
C ILE A 154 5.07 9.90 -11.77
N THR A 155 3.91 9.99 -11.10
CA THR A 155 3.61 9.22 -9.89
C THR A 155 3.71 7.72 -10.15
N ILE A 156 3.06 7.21 -11.19
CA ILE A 156 3.10 5.78 -11.56
C ILE A 156 4.55 5.33 -11.78
N ASN A 157 5.35 6.11 -12.49
CA ASN A 157 6.75 5.78 -12.72
C ASN A 157 7.54 5.75 -11.41
N ALA A 158 7.34 6.73 -10.52
CA ALA A 158 7.99 6.77 -9.23
C ALA A 158 7.61 5.57 -8.35
N MET A 159 6.31 5.24 -8.29
CA MET A 159 5.79 4.17 -7.45
C MET A 159 6.13 2.77 -7.95
N THR A 160 6.31 2.60 -9.25
CA THR A 160 6.63 1.29 -9.86
C THR A 160 8.14 1.06 -10.02
N CYS A 161 8.97 2.09 -9.88
CA CYS A 161 10.42 1.96 -10.05
C CYS A 161 11.09 1.44 -8.78
N GLY A 162 11.65 0.24 -8.84
CA GLY A 162 12.39 -0.34 -7.71
C GLY A 162 11.51 -0.86 -6.57
N THR A 163 10.21 -0.96 -6.80
CA THR A 163 9.23 -1.54 -5.88
C THR A 163 8.83 -2.95 -6.31
N ARG A 164 8.13 -3.64 -5.42
CA ARG A 164 7.54 -4.96 -5.62
C ARG A 164 6.04 -4.85 -5.36
N LEU A 165 5.26 -5.54 -6.17
CA LEU A 165 3.83 -5.70 -5.96
C LEU A 165 3.62 -6.85 -4.98
N PHE A 166 2.72 -6.69 -4.01
CA PHE A 166 2.41 -7.78 -3.09
C PHE A 166 0.92 -7.92 -2.83
N LEU A 167 0.54 -9.13 -2.42
CA LEU A 167 -0.79 -9.49 -1.95
C LEU A 167 -0.71 -10.00 -0.51
N THR A 168 -1.76 -9.75 0.25
CA THR A 168 -1.88 -10.21 1.63
C THR A 168 -2.85 -11.37 1.78
N SER A 169 -2.89 -11.98 2.97
CA SER A 169 -3.77 -13.09 3.28
C SER A 169 -5.26 -12.72 3.26
N LYS A 170 -5.57 -11.43 3.45
CA LYS A 170 -6.92 -10.90 3.25
C LYS A 170 -7.14 -10.34 1.84
N HIS A 171 -6.23 -10.51 0.89
CA HIS A 171 -6.31 -9.99 -0.47
C HIS A 171 -6.24 -8.45 -0.58
N TYR A 172 -5.51 -7.79 0.31
CA TYR A 172 -5.07 -6.42 0.03
C TYR A 172 -3.93 -6.44 -0.99
N LEU A 173 -3.87 -5.41 -1.82
CA LEU A 173 -2.94 -5.28 -2.94
C LEU A 173 -2.18 -3.96 -2.87
N GLU A 174 -0.85 -4.02 -2.98
CA GLU A 174 -0.03 -2.82 -2.77
C GLU A 174 1.38 -2.90 -3.37
N PHE A 175 2.04 -1.75 -3.52
CA PHE A 175 3.46 -1.64 -3.86
C PHE A 175 4.31 -1.31 -2.63
N GLU A 176 5.45 -1.98 -2.51
CA GLU A 176 6.44 -1.69 -1.47
C GLU A 176 7.87 -1.74 -2.01
N ASN A 177 8.82 -1.18 -1.29
CA ASN A 177 10.24 -1.34 -1.55
C ASN A 177 10.67 -2.81 -1.68
N LYS A 178 11.85 -3.01 -2.27
CA LYS A 178 12.41 -4.33 -2.56
C LYS A 178 12.64 -5.26 -1.35
N ASP A 179 12.62 -4.75 -0.12
CA ASP A 179 12.94 -5.52 1.08
C ASP A 179 11.73 -6.32 1.59
N ILE A 180 10.52 -6.09 1.05
CA ILE A 180 9.33 -6.87 1.36
C ILE A 180 9.47 -8.34 0.97
N ALA A 181 8.92 -9.22 1.80
CA ALA A 181 8.90 -10.67 1.59
C ALA A 181 7.61 -11.31 2.12
N PRO A 182 7.21 -12.49 1.58
CA PRO A 182 6.16 -13.31 2.19
C PRO A 182 6.43 -13.59 3.67
N GLY A 183 5.39 -13.52 4.48
CA GLY A 183 5.44 -13.64 5.94
C GLY A 183 5.65 -12.33 6.70
N ASP A 184 5.97 -11.23 6.00
CA ASP A 184 5.90 -9.89 6.60
C ASP A 184 4.47 -9.59 7.07
N GLN A 185 4.35 -8.87 8.17
CA GLN A 185 3.07 -8.61 8.83
C GLN A 185 2.73 -7.13 8.78
N ILE A 186 1.49 -6.81 8.43
CA ILE A 186 0.98 -5.44 8.45
C ILE A 186 0.45 -5.17 9.85
N ALA A 187 1.01 -4.15 10.50
CA ALA A 187 0.64 -3.74 11.84
C ALA A 187 0.05 -2.34 11.84
N ILE A 188 -1.06 -2.18 12.56
CA ILE A 188 -1.64 -0.87 12.88
C ILE A 188 -1.23 -0.56 14.31
N LEU A 189 -0.34 0.42 14.46
CA LEU A 189 0.26 0.77 15.75
C LEU A 189 -0.37 2.06 16.29
N SER A 190 -0.61 2.11 17.60
CA SER A 190 -1.12 3.31 18.26
C SER A 190 -0.19 4.48 18.01
N ASN A 191 -0.76 5.61 17.56
CA ASN A 191 -0.07 6.85 17.23
C ASN A 191 0.83 6.80 15.97
N ALA A 192 0.91 5.70 15.23
CA ALA A 192 1.58 5.70 13.93
C ALA A 192 0.71 6.42 12.88
N HIS A 193 1.33 7.15 11.95
CA HIS A 193 0.59 7.85 10.87
C HIS A 193 0.07 6.91 9.79
N THR A 194 0.74 5.77 9.62
CA THR A 194 0.47 4.75 8.61
C THR A 194 0.66 3.37 9.22
N PRO A 195 0.04 2.33 8.63
CA PRO A 195 0.41 0.94 8.89
C PRO A 195 1.91 0.71 8.66
N LEU A 196 2.49 -0.19 9.44
CA LEU A 196 3.89 -0.60 9.27
C LEU A 196 3.99 -2.06 8.82
N LEU A 197 4.95 -2.35 7.96
CA LEU A 197 5.37 -3.72 7.69
C LEU A 197 6.40 -4.13 8.74
N LEU A 198 6.10 -5.22 9.43
CA LEU A 198 6.90 -5.81 10.49
C LEU A 198 7.38 -7.20 10.07
N ARG A 199 8.65 -7.50 10.35
CA ARG A 199 9.19 -8.85 10.17
C ARG A 199 9.55 -9.46 11.51
N THR A 200 9.09 -10.69 11.74
CA THR A 200 9.48 -11.45 12.93
C THR A 200 11.00 -11.66 12.94
N THR A 201 11.62 -11.42 14.09
CA THR A 201 13.06 -11.68 14.25
C THR A 201 13.25 -13.06 14.87
N ASN A 202 13.97 -13.94 14.15
CA ASN A 202 14.41 -15.21 14.71
C ASN A 202 15.64 -14.98 15.60
N THR A 203 15.49 -14.17 16.65
CA THR A 203 16.57 -14.07 17.65
C THR A 203 16.55 -15.34 18.49
N SER A 204 17.40 -16.28 18.11
CA SER A 204 17.68 -17.54 18.82
C SER A 204 18.18 -17.33 20.27
N GLU A 205 18.41 -16.08 20.68
CA GLU A 205 18.60 -15.68 22.06
C GLU A 205 17.26 -15.62 22.78
N ALA A 206 16.61 -16.79 22.85
CA ALA A 206 15.63 -17.06 23.87
C ALA A 206 16.36 -17.06 25.22
N THR A 207 16.54 -15.88 25.81
CA THR A 207 16.79 -15.70 27.24
C THR A 207 15.55 -16.16 28.00
N ARG A 208 15.33 -17.48 27.99
CA ARG A 208 14.46 -18.40 28.76
C ARG A 208 13.11 -17.97 29.36
N ASN A 209 12.69 -16.71 29.33
CA ASN A 209 11.58 -16.18 30.14
C ASN A 209 10.62 -15.22 29.42
N SER A 210 10.85 -14.81 28.17
CA SER A 210 9.85 -14.05 27.40
C SER A 210 9.41 -14.85 26.17
N SER A 211 8.18 -15.35 26.19
CA SER A 211 7.50 -15.94 25.03
C SER A 211 7.00 -14.87 24.04
N GLN A 212 7.59 -13.68 24.06
CA GLN A 212 7.10 -12.52 23.34
C GLN A 212 7.77 -12.44 21.96
N THR A 213 6.96 -12.43 20.91
CA THR A 213 7.44 -12.26 19.53
C THR A 213 8.01 -10.86 19.35
N ARG A 214 9.22 -10.78 18.81
CA ARG A 214 9.92 -9.53 18.49
C ARG A 214 9.88 -9.25 17.00
N TYR A 215 9.70 -7.98 16.67
CA TYR A 215 9.55 -7.52 15.30
C TYR A 215 10.60 -6.48 14.95
N ARG A 216 11.16 -6.54 13.74
CA ARG A 216 11.87 -5.41 13.17
C ARG A 216 10.93 -4.67 12.22
N VAL A 217 11.06 -3.34 12.15
CA VAL A 217 10.38 -2.57 11.10
C VAL A 217 11.04 -2.87 9.76
N VAL A 218 10.22 -3.13 8.74
CA VAL A 218 10.64 -3.27 7.34
C VAL A 218 10.46 -1.92 6.63
N SER A 219 9.25 -1.36 6.70
CA SER A 219 8.88 -0.06 6.15
C SER A 219 7.56 0.44 6.74
N ASP A 220 7.24 1.70 6.47
CA ASP A 220 5.87 2.16 6.40
C ASP A 220 5.17 1.54 5.18
N CYS A 221 3.87 1.29 5.29
CA CYS A 221 3.08 0.81 4.16
C CYS A 221 1.77 1.58 4.10
N TYR A 222 1.50 2.19 2.94
CA TYR A 222 0.13 2.50 2.56
C TYR A 222 -0.54 1.18 2.22
N VAL A 223 -1.73 0.87 2.69
CA VAL A 223 -2.49 -0.28 2.17
C VAL A 223 -3.89 0.22 1.89
N HIS A 224 -4.30 0.15 0.63
CA HIS A 224 -5.62 0.59 0.20
C HIS A 224 -6.73 -0.02 1.09
N GLY A 225 -7.61 0.82 1.64
CA GLY A 225 -8.65 0.45 2.58
C GLY A 225 -8.23 0.39 4.06
N ILE A 226 -7.00 -0.02 4.38
CA ILE A 226 -6.51 0.00 5.78
C ILE A 226 -6.38 1.45 6.30
N MET A 227 -5.86 2.35 5.46
CA MET A 227 -5.67 3.76 5.78
C MET A 227 -6.97 4.55 5.95
N ASP A 228 -8.06 4.12 5.31
CA ASP A 228 -9.40 4.73 5.45
C ASP A 228 -10.16 4.22 6.69
N GLY A 229 -9.49 3.44 7.54
CA GLY A 229 -10.06 2.86 8.75
C GLY A 229 -10.95 1.64 8.49
N GLU A 230 -10.87 1.00 7.32
CA GLU A 230 -11.63 -0.22 7.05
C GLU A 230 -11.08 -1.43 7.83
N ALA A 231 -9.81 -1.37 8.22
CA ALA A 231 -9.13 -2.43 8.96
C ALA A 231 -9.12 -2.26 10.48
N THR A 232 -9.64 -1.14 11.02
CA THR A 232 -9.85 -1.04 12.46
C THR A 232 -11.05 -1.89 12.86
N PRO A 233 -10.87 -2.90 13.74
CA PRO A 233 -11.99 -3.70 14.19
C PRO A 233 -13.02 -2.79 14.88
N ARG A 234 -14.30 -2.93 14.51
CA ARG A 234 -15.43 -2.19 15.11
C ARG A 234 -15.68 -2.56 16.58
N GLU A 235 -15.10 -3.66 17.03
CA GLU A 235 -15.16 -4.12 18.41
C GLU A 235 -13.74 -4.12 19.03
N GLU A 236 -13.68 -3.82 20.32
CA GLU A 236 -12.49 -3.72 21.16
C GLU A 236 -11.67 -5.02 21.15
N ASN A 237 -10.88 -5.26 20.10
CA ASN A 237 -9.77 -6.18 20.24
C ASN A 237 -8.76 -5.52 21.18
N PRO A 238 -8.38 -6.16 22.29
CA PRO A 238 -7.41 -5.58 23.21
C PRO A 238 -6.13 -5.35 22.42
N SER A 239 -5.70 -4.09 22.35
CA SER A 239 -4.44 -3.73 21.73
C SER A 239 -3.34 -4.61 22.35
N SER A 240 -2.69 -5.43 21.53
CA SER A 240 -1.58 -6.24 21.97
C SER A 240 -0.32 -5.38 22.10
N THR A 241 0.54 -5.72 23.06
CA THR A 241 1.87 -5.11 23.12
C THR A 241 2.77 -5.76 22.08
N ILE A 242 3.15 -4.98 21.08
CA ILE A 242 4.10 -5.34 20.03
C ILE A 242 5.47 -4.83 20.46
N GLU A 243 6.46 -5.72 20.47
CA GLU A 243 7.85 -5.40 20.80
C GLU A 243 8.65 -5.23 19.50
N ILE A 244 9.08 -4.00 19.24
CA ILE A 244 9.90 -3.62 18.10
C ILE A 244 11.36 -3.54 18.52
N VAL A 245 12.25 -4.11 17.70
CA VAL A 245 13.72 -4.17 17.88
C VAL A 245 14.48 -3.52 16.75
#